data_AF-A0A7X7PT54-F1
#
_entry.id   AF-A0A7X7PT54-F1
#
_cell.length_a   1.000
_cell.length_b   1.000
_cell.length_c   1.000
_cell.angle_alpha   90.00
_cell.angle_beta   90.00
_cell.angle_gamma   90.00
#
_symmetry.space_group_name_H-M   'P 1'
#
loop_
_entity.id
_entity.type
_entity.pdbx_description
1 polymer ?
#
loop_
_entity_poly.entity_id
_entity_poly.type
_entity_poly.pdbx_seq_one_letter_code
_entity_poly.pdbx_strand_id
1 'polypeptide(L)'
;MKNRVIFALVLCTAYALCSTATASESIEQNLTAVRVYWSKSSETDLVTGFAGDFDASRESNYLIGANWGRKYSDTLFGLPLPMTANVGVQYFNERGHQNDAYGVTAFIKAHYDWRLPFSQKHVRLGLGEGLSYVTRVPLSEQRDFAKRGGAQSEKLLNYLEWTIDLPLRQFASIDELIQGRVEELNLGFFVFHRSSVFGLFAESRGGVNFMGLGLEARF
;
A
#
# COMPACT_ATOMS: atom_id res chain seq x y z
N MET A 1 -14.07 23.27 -6.20
CA MET A 1 -12.70 22.86 -6.59
C MET A 1 -12.23 21.56 -5.92
N LYS A 2 -12.54 21.29 -4.64
CA LYS A 2 -12.20 20.03 -3.94
C LYS A 2 -12.74 18.74 -4.62
N ASN A 3 -13.95 18.77 -5.19
CA ASN A 3 -14.58 17.57 -5.76
C ASN A 3 -14.00 17.13 -7.12
N ARG A 4 -13.22 17.97 -7.81
CA ARG A 4 -12.66 17.65 -9.13
C ARG A 4 -11.38 16.79 -9.05
N VAL A 5 -10.63 16.90 -7.96
CA VAL A 5 -9.39 16.14 -7.75
C VAL A 5 -9.70 14.69 -7.37
N ILE A 6 -10.73 14.47 -6.54
CA ILE A 6 -11.20 13.14 -6.13
C ILE A 6 -11.73 12.35 -7.35
N PHE A 7 -12.46 13.01 -8.25
CA PHE A 7 -12.98 12.38 -9.47
C PHE A 7 -11.87 12.02 -10.48
N ALA A 8 -10.78 12.79 -10.53
CA ALA A 8 -9.66 12.53 -11.43
C ALA A 8 -8.85 11.28 -11.01
N LEU A 9 -8.75 11.00 -9.71
CA LEU A 9 -8.07 9.80 -9.21
C LEU A 9 -8.88 8.52 -9.47
N VAL A 10 -10.21 8.57 -9.28
CA VAL A 10 -11.12 7.45 -9.52
C VAL A 10 -11.15 7.02 -11.00
N LEU A 11 -11.06 7.98 -11.93
CA LEU A 11 -11.04 7.67 -13.36
C LEU A 11 -9.72 7.03 -13.82
N CYS A 12 -8.59 7.38 -13.19
CA CYS A 12 -7.29 6.79 -13.53
C CYS A 12 -7.21 5.31 -13.18
N THR A 13 -7.78 4.89 -12.05
CA THR A 13 -7.78 3.47 -11.63
C THR A 13 -8.60 2.59 -12.57
N ALA A 14 -9.69 3.12 -13.15
CA ALA A 14 -10.51 2.41 -14.14
C ALA A 14 -9.86 2.38 -15.53
N TYR A 15 -9.17 3.44 -15.95
CA TYR A 15 -8.49 3.49 -17.26
C TYR A 15 -7.24 2.61 -17.32
N ALA A 16 -6.49 2.50 -16.22
CA ALA A 16 -5.27 1.67 -16.17
C ALA A 16 -5.55 0.15 -16.29
N LEU A 17 -6.79 -0.29 -16.05
CA LEU A 17 -7.19 -1.69 -16.18
C LEU A 17 -7.71 -2.05 -17.59
N CYS A 18 -7.90 -1.06 -18.50
CA CYS A 18 -8.54 -1.25 -19.80
C CYS A 18 -7.66 -0.93 -21.02
N SER A 19 -6.39 -0.54 -20.84
CA SER A 19 -5.51 -0.33 -22.00
C SER A 19 -5.00 -1.67 -22.54
N THR A 20 -5.59 -2.11 -23.64
CA THR A 20 -5.04 -3.17 -24.49
C THR A 20 -3.68 -2.71 -25.03
N ALA A 21 -2.63 -3.43 -24.68
CA ALA A 21 -1.25 -3.15 -25.07
C ALA A 21 -1.08 -3.14 -26.60
N THR A 22 -0.58 -2.04 -27.14
CA THR A 22 0.02 -1.99 -28.48
C THR A 22 1.53 -2.23 -28.35
N ALA A 23 2.05 -3.16 -29.16
CA ALA A 23 3.33 -3.84 -28.98
C ALA A 23 4.60 -3.03 -29.34
N SER A 24 4.68 -1.73 -29.01
CA SER A 24 5.75 -0.84 -29.53
C SER A 24 6.56 0.00 -28.52
N GLU A 25 6.37 -0.13 -27.19
CA GLU A 25 7.18 0.60 -26.18
C GLU A 25 7.91 -0.38 -25.24
N SER A 26 9.00 -0.99 -25.70
CA SER A 26 9.31 -2.39 -25.34
C SER A 26 10.57 -2.70 -24.50
N ILE A 27 11.21 -1.78 -23.76
CA ILE A 27 12.30 -2.20 -22.83
C ILE A 27 12.23 -1.59 -21.42
N GLU A 28 11.95 -0.29 -21.24
CA GLU A 28 11.87 0.31 -19.87
C GLU A 28 10.53 0.06 -19.14
N GLN A 29 9.48 -0.35 -19.86
CA GLN A 29 8.11 -0.49 -19.31
C GLN A 29 7.80 -1.86 -18.69
N ASN A 30 8.80 -2.73 -18.50
CA ASN A 30 8.59 -4.09 -17.96
C ASN A 30 9.01 -4.25 -16.50
N LEU A 31 9.50 -3.18 -15.85
CA LEU A 31 9.93 -3.29 -14.47
C LEU A 31 8.78 -3.71 -13.56
N THR A 32 8.98 -4.88 -12.97
CA THR A 32 7.99 -5.57 -12.18
C THR A 32 8.48 -5.64 -10.74
N ALA A 33 7.66 -5.17 -9.81
CA ALA A 33 7.94 -5.22 -8.39
C ALA A 33 7.09 -6.31 -7.73
N VAL A 34 7.71 -7.08 -6.84
CA VAL A 34 7.00 -8.02 -5.96
C VAL A 34 7.32 -7.64 -4.52
N ARG A 35 6.30 -7.27 -3.75
CA ARG A 35 6.40 -7.04 -2.30
C ARG A 35 5.77 -8.19 -1.55
N VAL A 36 6.49 -8.76 -0.58
CA VAL A 36 5.92 -9.65 0.45
C VAL A 36 5.95 -8.93 1.77
N TYR A 37 4.91 -9.11 2.59
CA TYR A 37 4.78 -8.33 3.82
C TYR A 37 4.02 -9.04 4.92
N TRP A 38 4.31 -8.60 6.13
CA TRP A 38 3.60 -8.96 7.34
C TRP A 38 3.15 -7.69 8.07
N SER A 39 1.92 -7.67 8.56
CA SER A 39 1.37 -6.54 9.32
C SER A 39 0.46 -7.01 10.45
N LYS A 40 0.18 -6.08 11.37
CA LYS A 40 -0.84 -6.22 12.40
C LYS A 40 -1.85 -5.09 12.29
N SER A 41 -3.07 -5.34 12.78
CA SER A 41 -4.03 -4.27 12.94
C SER A 41 -3.58 -3.30 14.05
N SER A 42 -3.82 -2.01 13.85
CA SER A 42 -3.43 -0.93 14.75
C SER A 42 -4.66 -0.08 15.07
N GLU A 43 -4.80 0.36 16.32
CA GLU A 43 -5.81 1.37 16.72
C GLU A 43 -5.31 2.80 16.49
N THR A 44 -4.03 2.98 16.12
CA THR A 44 -3.46 4.29 15.79
C THR A 44 -4.11 4.86 14.53
N ASP A 45 -4.45 6.14 14.54
CA ASP A 45 -4.94 6.84 13.35
C ASP A 45 -3.87 6.92 12.24
N LEU A 46 -4.35 6.95 10.99
CA LEU A 46 -3.56 6.95 9.74
C LEU A 46 -2.42 7.98 9.73
N VAL A 47 -2.71 9.18 10.26
CA VAL A 47 -1.83 10.35 10.25
C VAL A 47 -0.80 10.28 11.39
N THR A 48 -1.17 9.75 12.55
CA THR A 48 -0.25 9.57 13.69
C THR A 48 0.72 8.42 13.46
N GLY A 49 0.33 7.41 12.68
CA GLY A 49 1.25 6.36 12.23
C GLY A 49 2.42 6.90 11.40
N PHE A 50 2.22 7.99 10.64
CA PHE A 50 3.32 8.67 9.92
C PHE A 50 4.34 9.30 10.88
N ALA A 51 3.91 9.68 12.08
CA ALA A 51 4.76 10.21 13.15
C ALA A 51 5.40 9.10 14.03
N GLY A 52 5.21 7.82 13.68
CA GLY A 52 5.80 6.69 14.39
C GLY A 52 5.09 6.29 15.68
N ASP A 53 3.88 6.78 15.91
CA ASP A 53 3.03 6.28 16.99
C ASP A 53 2.46 4.91 16.58
N PHE A 54 2.58 3.92 17.47
CA PHE A 54 2.08 2.57 17.22
C PHE A 54 1.44 2.04 18.50
N ASP A 55 0.13 1.85 18.44
CA ASP A 55 -0.62 1.11 19.44
C ASP A 55 -1.19 -0.14 18.77
N ALA A 56 -0.58 -1.29 19.10
CA ALA A 56 -1.05 -2.57 18.59
C ALA A 56 -2.51 -2.75 19.00
N SER A 57 -3.37 -3.13 18.04
CA SER A 57 -4.69 -3.60 18.41
C SER A 57 -4.58 -4.68 19.47
N ARG A 58 -5.41 -4.55 20.51
CA ARG A 58 -5.49 -5.45 21.67
C ARG A 58 -5.67 -6.93 21.26
N GLU A 59 -6.23 -7.13 20.07
CA GLU A 59 -6.34 -8.43 19.42
C GLU A 59 -5.10 -8.69 18.55
N SER A 60 -4.44 -9.80 18.82
CA SER A 60 -3.16 -10.15 18.22
C SER A 60 -3.29 -10.69 16.78
N ASN A 61 -4.28 -10.24 16.02
CA ASN A 61 -4.47 -10.66 14.63
C ASN A 61 -3.34 -10.09 13.75
N TYR A 62 -2.91 -10.89 12.78
CA TYR A 62 -1.86 -10.51 11.85
C TYR A 62 -2.26 -10.87 10.43
N LEU A 63 -1.64 -10.18 9.49
CA LEU A 63 -1.82 -10.36 8.07
C LEU A 63 -0.49 -10.70 7.42
N ILE A 64 -0.53 -11.60 6.45
CA ILE A 64 0.55 -11.84 5.50
C ILE A 64 0.00 -11.53 4.12
N GLY A 65 0.77 -10.83 3.29
CA GLY A 65 0.34 -10.51 1.93
C GLY A 65 1.49 -10.44 0.95
N ALA A 66 1.11 -10.41 -0.32
CA ALA A 66 2.00 -10.17 -1.42
C ALA A 66 1.34 -9.23 -2.44
N ASN A 67 2.10 -8.25 -2.92
CA ASN A 67 1.69 -7.34 -3.99
C ASN A 67 2.60 -7.54 -5.20
N TRP A 68 2.00 -7.58 -6.37
CA TRP A 68 2.68 -7.49 -7.66
C TRP A 68 2.36 -6.13 -8.27
N GLY A 69 3.40 -5.41 -8.68
CA GLY A 69 3.31 -4.05 -9.18
C GLY A 69 4.05 -3.90 -10.51
N ARG A 70 3.52 -3.05 -11.38
CA ARG A 70 4.18 -2.66 -12.64
C ARG A 70 4.22 -1.15 -12.75
N LYS A 71 5.38 -0.60 -13.12
CA LYS A 71 5.51 0.83 -13.45
C LYS A 71 4.71 1.13 -14.71
N TYR A 72 3.88 2.18 -14.68
CA TYR A 72 3.09 2.60 -15.85
C TYR A 72 3.21 4.09 -16.19
N SER A 73 3.81 4.89 -15.32
CA SER A 73 4.09 6.30 -15.59
C SER A 73 5.32 6.77 -14.81
N ASP A 74 6.06 7.72 -15.37
CA ASP A 74 7.14 8.45 -14.69
C ASP A 74 6.66 9.70 -13.95
N THR A 75 5.41 10.12 -14.21
CA THR A 75 4.87 11.37 -13.67
C THR A 75 3.45 11.21 -13.13
N LEU A 76 3.10 12.05 -12.16
CA LEU A 76 1.74 12.26 -11.66
C LEU A 76 1.38 13.73 -11.87
N PHE A 77 0.43 14.01 -12.76
CA PHE A 77 0.01 15.38 -13.11
C PHE A 77 1.18 16.32 -13.48
N GLY A 78 2.22 15.78 -14.15
CA GLY A 78 3.42 16.52 -14.53
C GLY A 78 4.48 16.66 -13.43
N LEU A 79 4.19 16.21 -12.20
CA LEU A 79 5.20 16.09 -11.15
C LEU A 79 6.06 14.83 -11.40
N PRO A 80 7.36 14.86 -11.10
CA PRO A 80 8.27 13.73 -11.26
C PRO A 80 8.05 12.70 -10.13
N LEU A 81 6.87 12.09 -10.13
CA LEU A 81 6.41 11.10 -9.17
C LEU A 81 6.10 9.82 -9.95
N PRO A 82 7.04 8.87 -10.04
CA PRO A 82 6.82 7.61 -10.73
C PRO A 82 5.60 6.88 -10.15
N MET A 83 4.83 6.25 -11.03
CA MET A 83 3.60 5.56 -10.67
C MET A 83 3.64 4.08 -11.03
N THR A 84 3.06 3.28 -10.14
CA THR A 84 2.91 1.84 -10.29
C THR A 84 1.46 1.43 -10.15
N ALA A 85 1.03 0.46 -10.96
CA ALA A 85 -0.26 -0.20 -10.85
C ALA A 85 -0.01 -1.53 -10.15
N ASN A 86 -0.75 -1.81 -9.09
CA ASN A 86 -0.48 -2.91 -8.19
C ASN A 86 -1.73 -3.74 -7.98
N VAL A 87 -1.56 -5.06 -7.93
CA VAL A 87 -2.54 -6.00 -7.40
C VAL A 87 -1.92 -6.79 -6.27
N GLY A 88 -2.73 -7.20 -5.29
CA GLY A 88 -2.23 -7.91 -4.13
C GLY A 88 -3.19 -8.96 -3.62
N VAL A 89 -2.63 -9.92 -2.91
CA VAL A 89 -3.35 -10.97 -2.19
C VAL A 89 -2.95 -10.93 -0.71
N GLN A 90 -3.92 -11.19 0.15
CA GLN A 90 -3.77 -11.05 1.60
C GLN A 90 -4.43 -12.22 2.30
N TYR A 91 -3.80 -12.70 3.37
CA TYR A 91 -4.35 -13.66 4.31
C TYR A 91 -4.40 -13.01 5.69
N PHE A 92 -5.61 -12.94 6.26
CA PHE A 92 -5.90 -12.38 7.57
C PHE A 92 -6.07 -13.53 8.56
N ASN A 93 -5.12 -13.65 9.49
CA ASN A 93 -5.19 -14.63 10.56
C ASN A 93 -5.87 -14.02 11.79
N GLU A 94 -7.03 -14.57 12.14
CA GLU A 94 -7.89 -14.07 13.21
C GLU A 94 -7.66 -14.84 14.53
N ARG A 95 -6.64 -15.70 14.57
CA ARG A 95 -6.15 -16.41 15.76
C ARG A 95 -7.23 -17.15 16.56
N GLY A 96 -8.27 -17.63 15.88
CA GLY A 96 -9.36 -18.39 16.50
C GLY A 96 -10.48 -17.55 17.11
N HIS A 97 -10.40 -16.21 17.05
CA HIS A 97 -11.50 -15.32 17.48
C HIS A 97 -12.66 -15.32 16.46
N GLN A 98 -12.34 -15.54 15.19
CA GLN A 98 -13.28 -15.84 14.12
C GLN A 98 -12.56 -16.67 13.04
N ASN A 99 -13.28 -17.13 12.00
CA ASN A 99 -12.61 -17.74 10.85
C ASN A 99 -11.73 -16.71 10.14
N ASP A 100 -10.58 -17.16 9.67
CA ASP A 100 -9.66 -16.36 8.86
C ASP A 100 -10.32 -15.83 7.58
N ALA A 101 -9.71 -14.77 7.03
CA ALA A 101 -10.16 -14.15 5.80
C ALA A 101 -9.06 -14.12 4.73
N TYR A 102 -9.49 -14.03 3.48
CA TYR A 102 -8.62 -13.74 2.35
C TYR A 102 -9.01 -12.39 1.77
N GLY A 103 -8.04 -11.66 1.25
CA GLY A 103 -8.28 -10.38 0.60
C GLY A 103 -7.53 -10.24 -0.71
N VAL A 104 -8.05 -9.35 -1.54
CA VAL A 104 -7.39 -8.89 -2.75
C VAL A 104 -7.40 -7.36 -2.79
N THR A 105 -6.33 -6.78 -3.31
CA THR A 105 -6.19 -5.33 -3.46
C THR A 105 -5.87 -4.98 -4.91
N ALA A 106 -6.37 -3.85 -5.37
CA ALA A 106 -5.99 -3.25 -6.65
C ALA A 106 -5.82 -1.75 -6.45
N PHE A 107 -4.63 -1.20 -6.72
CA PHE A 107 -4.32 0.19 -6.39
C PHE A 107 -3.24 0.78 -7.30
N ILE A 108 -3.29 2.10 -7.45
CA ILE A 108 -2.19 2.86 -8.05
C ILE A 108 -1.35 3.46 -6.92
N LYS A 109 -0.04 3.57 -7.12
CA LYS A 109 0.89 4.11 -6.13
C LYS A 109 1.90 5.04 -6.76
N ALA A 110 1.98 6.25 -6.24
CA ALA A 110 2.98 7.24 -6.56
C ALA A 110 4.18 7.09 -5.62
N HIS A 111 5.37 7.33 -6.16
CA HIS A 111 6.65 7.21 -5.44
C HIS A 111 7.40 8.54 -5.45
N TYR A 112 8.13 8.81 -4.38
CA TYR A 112 9.02 9.96 -4.24
C TYR A 112 10.34 9.53 -3.58
N ASP A 113 11.44 9.66 -4.32
CA ASP A 113 12.78 9.38 -3.81
C ASP A 113 13.30 10.59 -3.03
N TRP A 114 13.38 10.44 -1.71
CA TRP A 114 13.88 11.46 -0.82
C TRP A 114 15.34 11.18 -0.42
N ARG A 115 16.23 12.08 -0.82
CA ARG A 115 17.62 12.07 -0.40
C ARG A 115 17.78 12.67 0.99
N LEU A 116 18.35 11.90 1.92
CA LEU A 116 18.50 12.32 3.30
C LEU A 116 19.55 13.44 3.40
N PRO A 117 19.28 14.56 4.11
CA PRO A 117 20.13 15.76 4.06
C PRO A 117 21.54 15.55 4.64
N PHE A 118 21.70 14.61 5.58
CA PHE A 118 22.96 14.37 6.29
C PHE A 118 23.67 13.08 5.86
N SER A 119 23.24 12.45 4.77
CA SER A 119 23.90 11.26 4.23
C SER A 119 23.82 11.22 2.70
N GLN A 120 24.66 10.40 2.07
CA GLN A 120 24.51 10.10 0.63
C GLN A 120 23.40 9.06 0.36
N LYS A 121 22.57 8.77 1.38
CA LYS A 121 21.54 7.74 1.35
C LYS A 121 20.19 8.35 0.98
N HIS A 122 19.30 7.50 0.49
CA HIS A 122 17.94 7.88 0.12
C HIS A 122 16.93 6.88 0.67
N VAL A 123 15.71 7.35 0.85
CA VAL A 123 14.53 6.56 1.17
C VAL A 123 13.48 6.84 0.10
N ARG A 124 12.65 5.85 -0.21
CA ARG A 124 11.57 6.01 -1.17
C ARG A 124 10.24 6.06 -0.43
N LEU A 125 9.58 7.20 -0.52
CA LEU A 125 8.25 7.41 0.00
C LEU A 125 7.23 6.93 -1.03
N GLY A 126 6.14 6.33 -0.57
CA GLY A 126 5.07 5.86 -1.44
C GLY A 126 3.70 6.28 -0.92
N LEU A 127 2.79 6.58 -1.84
CA LEU A 127 1.38 6.87 -1.53
C LEU A 127 0.49 6.17 -2.56
N GLY A 128 -0.34 5.25 -2.09
CA GLY A 128 -1.20 4.42 -2.90
C GLY A 128 -2.67 4.60 -2.59
N GLU A 129 -3.51 4.55 -3.62
CA GLU A 129 -4.97 4.61 -3.51
C GLU A 129 -5.62 3.58 -4.45
N GLY A 130 -6.66 2.91 -3.96
CA GLY A 130 -7.37 1.89 -4.72
C GLY A 130 -8.51 1.23 -3.96
N LEU A 131 -8.66 -0.06 -4.18
CA LEU A 131 -9.74 -0.90 -3.66
C LEU A 131 -9.18 -2.12 -2.94
N SER A 132 -9.87 -2.54 -1.88
CA SER A 132 -9.56 -3.75 -1.13
C SER A 132 -10.84 -4.55 -0.89
N TYR A 133 -10.86 -5.79 -1.35
CA TYR A 133 -11.93 -6.75 -1.12
C TYR A 133 -11.48 -7.81 -0.13
N VAL A 134 -12.34 -8.19 0.82
CA VAL A 134 -12.10 -9.30 1.75
C VAL A 134 -13.26 -10.30 1.72
N THR A 135 -12.95 -11.59 1.85
CA THR A 135 -13.97 -12.64 1.92
C THR A 135 -14.81 -12.53 3.20
N ARG A 136 -14.21 -12.00 4.27
CA ARG A 136 -14.81 -11.69 5.57
C ARG A 136 -14.17 -10.43 6.14
N VAL A 137 -15.01 -9.56 6.72
CA VAL A 137 -14.56 -8.33 7.38
C VAL A 137 -13.68 -8.69 8.58
N PRO A 138 -12.44 -8.17 8.68
CA PRO A 138 -11.55 -8.43 9.80
C PRO A 138 -12.18 -8.04 11.14
N LEU A 139 -11.88 -8.77 12.22
CA LEU A 139 -12.52 -8.53 13.52
C LEU A 139 -12.15 -7.15 14.08
N SER A 140 -10.90 -6.73 13.86
CA SER A 140 -10.42 -5.38 14.19
C SER A 140 -11.20 -4.29 13.45
N GLU A 141 -11.58 -4.53 12.20
CA GLU A 141 -12.41 -3.61 11.41
C GLU A 141 -13.83 -3.54 11.96
N GLN A 142 -14.46 -4.69 12.23
CA GLN A 142 -15.80 -4.74 12.84
C GLN A 142 -15.84 -3.98 14.17
N ARG A 143 -14.81 -4.13 15.01
CA ARG A 143 -14.72 -3.44 16.30
C ARG A 143 -14.58 -1.92 16.15
N ASP A 144 -13.72 -1.46 15.26
CA ASP A 144 -13.52 -0.02 15.06
C ASP A 144 -14.80 0.65 14.53
N PHE A 145 -15.46 0.01 13.56
CA PHE A 145 -16.77 0.44 13.07
C PHE A 145 -17.85 0.45 14.17
N ALA A 146 -17.86 -0.54 15.06
CA ALA A 146 -18.78 -0.57 16.20
C ALA A 146 -18.52 0.57 17.20
N LYS A 147 -17.25 0.90 17.48
CA LYS A 147 -16.87 2.04 18.35
C LYS A 147 -17.28 3.39 17.77
N ARG A 148 -17.22 3.54 16.44
CA ARG A 148 -17.41 4.83 15.72
C ARG A 148 -18.84 5.09 15.24
N GLY A 149 -19.85 4.54 15.93
CA GLY A 149 -21.27 4.83 15.67
C GLY A 149 -22.10 3.66 15.14
N GLY A 150 -21.60 2.42 15.26
CA GLY A 150 -22.40 1.21 15.03
C GLY A 150 -22.71 0.88 13.57
N ALA A 151 -22.08 1.57 12.61
CA ALA A 151 -22.18 1.22 11.20
C ALA A 151 -21.53 -0.16 10.95
N GLN A 152 -22.03 -0.91 9.97
CA GLN A 152 -21.38 -2.13 9.52
C GLN A 152 -20.32 -1.81 8.46
N SER A 153 -19.21 -2.54 8.50
CA SER A 153 -18.21 -2.48 7.44
C SER A 153 -18.63 -3.32 6.24
N GLU A 154 -18.10 -2.98 5.07
CA GLU A 154 -18.34 -3.67 3.82
C GLU A 154 -17.15 -4.55 3.41
N LYS A 155 -17.42 -5.59 2.62
CA LYS A 155 -16.34 -6.45 2.10
C LYS A 155 -15.43 -5.71 1.13
N LEU A 156 -15.98 -4.80 0.34
CA LEU A 156 -15.24 -3.96 -0.60
C LEU A 156 -15.13 -2.56 -0.03
N LEU A 157 -13.90 -2.10 0.20
CA LEU A 157 -13.59 -0.79 0.75
C LEU A 157 -12.53 -0.07 -0.09
N ASN A 158 -12.39 1.23 0.15
CA ASN A 158 -11.23 1.98 -0.31
C ASN A 158 -9.96 1.42 0.35
N TYR A 159 -8.87 1.40 -0.42
CA TYR A 159 -7.53 1.07 0.03
C TYR A 159 -6.66 2.31 -0.06
N LEU A 160 -6.05 2.69 1.04
CA LEU A 160 -5.10 3.80 1.08
C LEU A 160 -3.82 3.33 1.74
N GLU A 161 -2.69 3.42 1.05
CA GLU A 161 -1.39 2.95 1.54
C GLU A 161 -0.39 4.10 1.57
N TRP A 162 0.46 4.15 2.59
CA TRP A 162 1.70 4.89 2.50
C TRP A 162 2.88 4.02 2.93
N THR A 163 4.04 4.28 2.35
CA THR A 163 5.26 3.52 2.61
C THR A 163 6.47 4.40 2.80
N ILE A 164 7.40 3.93 3.62
CA ILE A 164 8.76 4.42 3.72
C ILE A 164 9.67 3.23 3.46
N ASP A 165 10.23 3.17 2.27
CA ASP A 165 11.11 2.10 1.83
C ASP A 165 12.57 2.54 1.92
N LEU A 166 13.43 1.65 2.42
CA LEU A 166 14.87 1.78 2.41
C LEU A 166 15.44 0.90 1.28
N PRO A 167 15.92 1.50 0.17
CA PRO A 167 16.64 0.77 -0.86
C PRO A 167 17.90 0.14 -0.28
N LEU A 168 18.04 -1.17 -0.37
CA LEU A 168 19.16 -1.88 0.26
C LEU A 168 20.42 -1.88 -0.61
N ARG A 169 20.28 -1.69 -1.93
CA ARG A 169 21.43 -1.58 -2.86
C ARG A 169 22.35 -0.42 -2.57
N GLN A 170 21.91 0.59 -1.83
CA GLN A 170 22.79 1.68 -1.42
C GLN A 170 23.85 1.24 -0.39
N PHE A 171 23.77 0.02 0.17
CA PHE A 171 24.77 -0.57 1.05
C PHE A 171 25.63 -1.58 0.26
N ALA A 172 26.93 -1.31 0.14
CA ALA A 172 27.84 -2.09 -0.71
C ALA A 172 27.80 -3.60 -0.44
N SER A 173 27.77 -4.01 0.83
CA SER A 173 27.69 -5.42 1.22
C SER A 173 26.41 -6.12 0.78
N ILE A 174 25.30 -5.37 0.64
CA ILE A 174 24.04 -5.91 0.14
C ILE A 174 24.02 -5.88 -1.38
N ASP A 175 24.51 -4.80 -2.01
CA ASP A 175 24.59 -4.68 -3.46
C ASP A 175 25.39 -5.86 -4.06
N GLU A 176 26.57 -6.16 -3.51
CA GLU A 176 27.39 -7.31 -3.93
C GLU A 176 26.64 -8.65 -3.84
N LEU A 177 25.75 -8.82 -2.85
CA LEU A 177 24.98 -10.05 -2.65
C LEU A 177 23.85 -10.22 -3.67
N ILE A 178 23.26 -9.11 -4.14
CA ILE A 178 22.03 -9.13 -4.94
C ILE A 178 22.23 -8.65 -6.38
N GLN A 179 23.42 -8.14 -6.72
CA GLN A 179 23.79 -7.69 -8.05
C GLN A 179 23.54 -8.79 -9.09
N GLY A 180 22.87 -8.43 -10.18
CA GLY A 180 22.52 -9.34 -11.27
C GLY A 180 21.38 -10.31 -10.95
N ARG A 181 20.79 -10.26 -9.74
CA ARG A 181 19.63 -11.09 -9.35
C ARG A 181 18.34 -10.27 -9.30
N VAL A 182 18.43 -9.05 -8.79
CA VAL A 182 17.34 -8.07 -8.69
C VAL A 182 17.87 -6.70 -9.07
N GLU A 183 17.03 -5.88 -9.68
CA GLU A 183 17.38 -4.49 -9.96
C GLU A 183 17.31 -3.61 -8.72
N GLU A 184 16.38 -3.89 -7.81
CA GLU A 184 16.23 -3.17 -6.56
C GLU A 184 15.71 -4.11 -5.48
N LEU A 185 16.17 -3.94 -4.25
CA LEU A 185 15.63 -4.60 -3.08
C LEU A 185 15.36 -3.54 -2.02
N ASN A 186 14.13 -3.48 -1.52
CA ASN A 186 13.67 -2.49 -0.57
C ASN A 186 13.17 -3.18 0.70
N LEU A 187 13.60 -2.67 1.85
CA LEU A 187 12.98 -2.97 3.13
C LEU A 187 12.10 -1.79 3.51
N GLY A 188 10.80 -2.01 3.69
CA GLY A 188 9.84 -0.93 3.89
C GLY A 188 8.96 -1.09 5.10
N PHE A 189 8.74 0.02 5.79
CA PHE A 189 7.57 0.17 6.67
C PHE A 189 6.39 0.64 5.83
N PHE A 190 5.23 0.10 6.11
CA PHE A 190 4.00 0.51 5.44
C PHE A 190 2.84 0.55 6.41
N VAL A 191 1.91 1.43 6.08
CA VAL A 191 0.58 1.43 6.67
C VAL A 191 -0.42 1.43 5.53
N PHE A 192 -1.39 0.53 5.60
CA PHE A 192 -2.57 0.67 4.77
C PHE A 192 -3.83 0.79 5.63
N HIS A 193 -4.78 1.53 5.09
CA HIS A 193 -6.07 1.78 5.67
C HIS A 193 -7.15 1.23 4.75
N ARG A 194 -8.15 0.62 5.37
CA ARG A 194 -9.39 0.23 4.71
C ARG A 194 -10.53 1.08 5.27
N SER A 195 -11.20 1.85 4.41
CA SER A 195 -12.29 2.76 4.81
C SER A 195 -13.49 2.74 3.88
N SER A 196 -14.65 3.07 4.45
CA SER A 196 -15.92 3.27 3.74
C SER A 196 -15.96 4.58 2.94
N VAL A 197 -15.00 5.46 3.15
CA VAL A 197 -14.89 6.75 2.46
C VAL A 197 -13.60 6.81 1.65
N PHE A 198 -13.71 7.37 0.44
CA PHE A 198 -12.60 7.57 -0.49
C PHE A 198 -11.81 8.84 -0.16
N GLY A 199 -10.48 8.73 -0.15
CA GLY A 199 -9.55 9.85 -0.13
C GLY A 199 -8.92 10.17 1.24
N LEU A 200 -7.73 10.77 1.18
CA LEU A 200 -6.83 11.11 2.31
C LEU A 200 -7.44 11.99 3.43
N PHE A 201 -8.56 12.67 3.15
CA PHE A 201 -9.16 13.70 4.03
C PHE A 201 -10.59 13.38 4.45
N ALA A 202 -11.00 12.12 4.31
CA ALA A 202 -12.33 11.70 4.71
C ALA A 202 -12.41 11.48 6.23
N GLU A 203 -13.00 12.44 6.94
CA GLU A 203 -13.31 12.27 8.36
C GLU A 203 -14.41 11.21 8.59
N SER A 204 -14.08 10.25 9.45
CA SER A 204 -14.90 9.75 10.56
C SER A 204 -16.04 8.74 10.33
N ARG A 205 -16.05 7.93 9.25
CA ARG A 205 -17.06 6.84 9.11
C ARG A 205 -16.53 5.40 9.19
N GLY A 206 -15.48 5.21 9.99
CA GLY A 206 -14.94 3.87 10.30
C GLY A 206 -13.88 3.40 9.32
N GLY A 207 -12.86 2.74 9.85
CA GLY A 207 -11.78 2.16 9.05
C GLY A 207 -10.69 1.58 9.93
N VAL A 208 -9.99 0.57 9.43
CA VAL A 208 -8.93 -0.10 10.19
C VAL A 208 -7.58 0.16 9.55
N ASN A 209 -6.57 0.37 10.40
CA ASN A 209 -5.18 0.48 9.99
C ASN A 209 -4.46 -0.84 10.16
N PHE A 210 -3.63 -1.17 9.18
CA PHE A 210 -2.68 -2.27 9.25
C PHE A 210 -1.28 -1.71 9.05
N MET A 211 -0.40 -2.00 10.00
CA MET A 211 0.97 -1.50 10.01
C MET A 211 1.94 -2.67 10.02
N GLY A 212 3.00 -2.57 9.23
CA GLY A 212 3.88 -3.72 9.03
C GLY A 212 5.18 -3.42 8.32
N LEU A 213 5.90 -4.50 8.07
CA LEU A 213 7.15 -4.50 7.33
C LEU A 213 7.02 -5.35 6.08
N GLY A 214 7.63 -4.90 5.00
CA GLY A 214 7.66 -5.60 3.73
C GLY A 214 9.04 -5.60 3.10
N LEU A 215 9.30 -6.64 2.32
CA LEU A 215 10.42 -6.70 1.41
C LEU A 215 9.89 -6.61 -0.02
N GLU A 216 10.40 -5.68 -0.80
CA GLU A 216 10.03 -5.50 -2.20
C GLU A 216 11.25 -5.67 -3.10
N ALA A 217 11.15 -6.58 -4.07
CA ALA A 217 12.16 -6.80 -5.09
C ALA A 217 11.64 -6.30 -6.44
N ARG A 218 12.47 -5.59 -7.19
CA ARG A 218 12.19 -5.16 -8.58
C ARG A 218 13.09 -5.90 -9.56
N PHE A 219 12.51 -6.30 -10.68
CA PHE A 219 13.14 -7.06 -11.77
C PHE A 219 12.86 -6.40 -13.12
#